data_AF-A0A832X7P2-F1
#
_entry.id   AF-A0A832X7P2-F1
#
_cell.length_a   1.000
_cell.length_b   1.000
_cell.length_c   1.000
_cell.angle_alpha   90.00
_cell.angle_beta   90.00
_cell.angle_gamma   90.00
#
_symmetry.space_group_name_H-M   'P 1'
#
loop_
_entity.id
_entity.type
_entity.pdbx_description
1 polymer ?
#
loop_
_entity_poly.entity_id
_entity_poly.type
_entity_poly.pdbx_seq_one_letter_code
_entity_poly.pdbx_strand_id
1 'polypeptide(L)'
;MFPLWAGRILITAENEMWAQIAATVTTGFATSVIMAPAEAGVESYVPSDKTPDMRPGALVQIYNRDRFELKHQLMERIGQCIMTCPTTTAFNGLLGKRVLRVGSSLRYFGDGFQKKTVVAGRKCWKIPVMEGSFIVEDGFGAMEAVAGGNFMIFAETQQAGLRASEAAADAIRKFAPDVIMPFPGGVCRAGSKAGSLKYKMKASTNHPYCPTLRELVPDSVVPENAASVYEIVMNGLTLDAVKKGMREGVVAAASSPGVVKISAGNYGGKLGPFKAFLKDAIGES
;
A
#
# COMPACT_ATOMS: atom_id res chain seq x y z
N MET A 1 6.22 -6.12 12.49
CA MET A 1 6.21 -5.75 11.06
C MET A 1 7.37 -6.43 10.37
N PHE A 2 7.31 -6.56 9.05
CA PHE A 2 8.23 -7.37 8.25
C PHE A 2 9.02 -6.52 7.26
N PRO A 3 10.27 -6.90 6.94
CA PRO A 3 10.97 -6.31 5.81
C PRO A 3 10.36 -6.84 4.50
N LEU A 4 10.00 -5.93 3.60
CA LEU A 4 9.70 -6.22 2.20
C LEU A 4 10.51 -5.29 1.30
N TRP A 5 10.69 -5.68 0.04
CA TRP A 5 11.24 -4.79 -0.98
C TRP A 5 10.14 -3.90 -1.55
N ALA A 6 10.39 -2.60 -1.64
CA ALA A 6 9.46 -1.62 -2.18
C ALA A 6 10.02 -0.91 -3.42
N GLY A 7 9.14 -0.59 -4.36
CA GLY A 7 9.34 0.37 -5.43
C GLY A 7 8.24 1.43 -5.40
N ARG A 8 8.54 2.63 -5.88
CA ARG A 8 7.58 3.75 -5.99
C ARG A 8 7.56 4.28 -7.41
N ILE A 9 6.36 4.41 -7.97
CA ILE A 9 6.13 4.90 -9.32
C ILE A 9 5.40 6.22 -9.21
N LEU A 10 5.88 7.24 -9.92
CA LEU A 10 5.11 8.43 -10.23
C LEU A 10 4.46 8.23 -11.59
N ILE A 11 3.14 8.14 -11.61
CA ILE A 11 2.34 8.08 -12.84
C ILE A 11 1.85 9.49 -13.13
N THR A 12 2.11 10.04 -14.31
CA THR A 12 1.53 11.31 -14.76
C THR A 12 0.60 11.07 -15.94
N ALA A 13 -0.41 11.92 -16.11
CA ALA A 13 -1.41 11.80 -17.17
C ALA A 13 -1.92 13.19 -17.60
N GLU A 14 -2.73 13.24 -18.65
CA GLU A 14 -3.28 14.50 -19.17
C GLU A 14 -4.08 15.29 -18.13
N ASN A 15 -4.82 14.59 -17.27
CA ASN A 15 -5.60 15.19 -16.18
C ASN A 15 -5.67 14.27 -14.96
N GLU A 16 -6.19 14.79 -13.85
CA GLU A 16 -6.29 14.07 -12.57
C GLU A 16 -7.09 12.78 -12.68
N MET A 17 -8.18 12.77 -13.47
CA MET A 17 -9.02 11.59 -13.67
C MET A 17 -8.21 10.44 -14.27
N TRP A 18 -7.42 10.66 -15.32
CA TRP A 18 -6.61 9.61 -15.92
C TRP A 18 -5.47 9.14 -15.01
N ALA A 19 -4.84 10.05 -14.26
CA ALA A 19 -3.84 9.68 -13.26
C ALA A 19 -4.44 8.79 -12.15
N GLN A 20 -5.67 9.12 -11.70
CA GLN A 20 -6.42 8.33 -10.73
C GLN A 20 -6.79 6.94 -11.26
N ILE A 21 -7.29 6.85 -12.49
CA ILE A 21 -7.63 5.59 -13.15
C ILE A 21 -6.38 4.70 -13.22
N ALA A 22 -5.27 5.23 -13.77
CA ALA A 22 -4.01 4.51 -13.89
C ALA A 22 -3.49 4.02 -12.54
N ALA A 23 -3.50 4.86 -11.51
CA ALA A 23 -3.07 4.49 -10.17
C ALA A 23 -3.94 3.36 -9.59
N THR A 24 -5.27 3.49 -9.71
CA THR A 24 -6.23 2.52 -9.18
C THR A 24 -6.06 1.15 -9.82
N VAL A 25 -5.98 1.07 -11.16
CA VAL A 25 -5.79 -0.22 -11.84
C VAL A 25 -4.41 -0.81 -11.55
N THR A 26 -3.37 0.02 -11.49
CA THR A 26 -1.98 -0.41 -11.20
C THR A 26 -1.86 -1.05 -9.83
N THR A 27 -2.65 -0.59 -8.85
CA THR A 27 -2.62 -1.10 -7.47
C THR A 27 -3.73 -2.11 -7.17
N GLY A 28 -4.51 -2.50 -8.18
CA GLY A 28 -5.55 -3.52 -8.06
C GLY A 28 -4.99 -4.93 -7.79
N PHE A 29 -5.80 -5.80 -7.18
CA PHE A 29 -5.45 -7.18 -6.81
C PHE A 29 -4.06 -7.29 -6.14
N ALA A 30 -3.85 -6.49 -5.09
CA ALA A 30 -2.55 -6.35 -4.43
C ALA A 30 -2.68 -6.12 -2.92
N THR A 31 -3.54 -6.90 -2.24
CA THR A 31 -3.85 -6.67 -0.83
C THR A 31 -2.84 -7.28 0.14
N SER A 32 -2.35 -8.49 -0.16
CA SER A 32 -1.38 -9.18 0.68
C SER A 32 -0.54 -10.17 -0.11
N VAL A 33 0.77 -10.15 0.07
CA VAL A 33 1.70 -11.09 -0.59
C VAL A 33 1.54 -12.53 -0.12
N ILE A 34 0.60 -12.83 0.79
CA ILE A 34 0.24 -14.21 1.15
C ILE A 34 -0.38 -14.93 -0.05
N MET A 35 -1.24 -14.26 -0.82
CA MET A 35 -1.91 -14.83 -2.01
C MET A 35 -2.09 -13.85 -3.18
N ALA A 36 -2.02 -12.53 -2.98
CA ALA A 36 -1.96 -11.58 -4.07
C ALA A 36 -0.53 -11.56 -4.67
N PRO A 37 -0.36 -11.22 -5.96
CA PRO A 37 0.96 -11.15 -6.60
C PRO A 37 1.92 -10.12 -5.97
N ALA A 38 1.36 -9.07 -5.36
CA ALA A 38 2.09 -8.01 -4.68
C ALA A 38 1.26 -7.43 -3.53
N GLU A 39 1.88 -6.56 -2.73
CA GLU A 39 1.18 -5.55 -1.94
C GLU A 39 1.33 -4.20 -2.62
N ALA A 40 0.23 -3.48 -2.91
CA ALA A 40 0.32 -2.19 -3.58
C ALA A 40 -0.80 -1.24 -3.17
N GLY A 41 -0.57 0.05 -3.33
CA GLY A 41 -1.55 1.07 -2.99
C GLY A 41 -1.17 2.44 -3.53
N VAL A 42 -2.17 3.30 -3.65
CA VAL A 42 -1.98 4.72 -3.93
C VAL A 42 -1.48 5.39 -2.66
N GLU A 43 -0.37 6.10 -2.77
CA GLU A 43 0.21 6.86 -1.68
C GLU A 43 -0.39 8.27 -1.64
N SER A 44 -0.33 8.98 -2.77
CA SER A 44 -0.83 10.36 -2.85
C SER A 44 -1.04 10.81 -4.30
N TYR A 45 -1.93 11.78 -4.50
CA TYR A 45 -2.01 12.53 -5.75
C TYR A 45 -1.02 13.71 -5.74
N VAL A 46 -0.47 14.02 -6.90
CA VAL A 46 0.60 15.01 -7.07
C VAL A 46 0.15 16.09 -8.04
N PRO A 47 0.14 17.38 -7.64
CA PRO A 47 -0.21 18.47 -8.54
C PRO A 47 0.86 18.62 -9.64
N SER A 48 0.46 19.19 -10.78
CA SER A 48 1.30 19.29 -11.98
C SER A 48 2.60 20.06 -11.76
N ASP A 49 2.60 21.09 -10.92
CA ASP A 49 3.77 21.90 -10.58
C ASP A 49 4.86 21.13 -9.81
N LYS A 50 4.57 19.90 -9.36
CA LYS A 50 5.49 19.03 -8.62
C LYS A 50 5.93 17.80 -9.41
N THR A 51 5.52 17.65 -10.68
CA THR A 51 5.90 16.51 -11.51
C THR A 51 6.94 16.89 -12.57
N PRO A 52 7.77 15.93 -13.04
CA PRO A 52 8.83 16.22 -13.99
C PRO A 52 8.35 16.77 -15.33
N ASP A 53 7.16 16.37 -15.79
CA ASP A 53 6.59 16.75 -17.08
C ASP A 53 5.48 17.81 -16.96
N MET A 54 5.33 18.43 -15.79
CA MET A 54 4.32 19.48 -15.54
C MET A 54 2.87 19.02 -15.75
N ARG A 55 2.59 17.74 -15.49
CA ARG A 55 1.26 17.13 -15.61
C ARG A 55 0.79 16.55 -14.28
N PRO A 56 -0.52 16.54 -13.98
CA PRO A 56 -1.02 15.93 -12.74
C PRO A 56 -0.64 14.46 -12.67
N GLY A 57 -0.43 13.96 -11.45
CA GLY A 57 0.05 12.61 -11.26
C GLY A 57 -0.40 11.93 -9.96
N ALA A 58 0.04 10.70 -9.79
CA ALA A 58 -0.19 9.87 -8.64
C ALA A 58 1.08 9.09 -8.27
N LEU A 59 1.42 9.08 -6.99
CA LEU A 59 2.45 8.20 -6.44
C LEU A 59 1.79 6.91 -5.98
N VAL A 60 2.32 5.79 -6.48
CA VAL A 60 1.93 4.46 -6.05
C VAL A 60 3.14 3.70 -5.55
N GLN A 61 2.93 2.82 -4.57
CA GLN A 61 3.97 1.95 -4.06
C GLN A 61 3.60 0.49 -4.30
N ILE A 62 4.60 -0.33 -4.61
CA ILE A 62 4.49 -1.77 -4.82
C ILE A 62 5.54 -2.48 -3.97
N TYR A 63 5.12 -3.53 -3.27
CA TYR A 63 5.90 -4.28 -2.30
C TYR A 63 5.93 -5.76 -2.68
N ASN A 64 7.09 -6.40 -2.50
CA ASN A 64 7.24 -7.84 -2.63
C ASN A 64 8.33 -8.40 -1.71
N ARG A 65 8.44 -9.72 -1.61
CA ARG A 65 9.35 -10.43 -0.70
C ARG A 65 10.81 -10.21 -1.04
N ASP A 66 11.12 -10.06 -2.33
CA ASP A 66 12.47 -9.80 -2.81
C ASP A 66 12.46 -8.88 -4.04
N ARG A 67 13.66 -8.43 -4.42
CA ARG A 67 13.87 -7.50 -5.53
C ARG A 67 13.54 -8.07 -6.91
N PHE A 68 13.57 -9.39 -7.09
CA PHE A 68 13.28 -10.04 -8.38
C PHE A 68 11.78 -10.09 -8.60
N GLU A 69 11.02 -10.55 -7.61
CA GLU A 69 9.56 -10.51 -7.62
C GLU A 69 9.03 -9.08 -7.68
N LEU A 70 9.68 -8.15 -6.97
CA LEU A 70 9.36 -6.72 -7.11
C LEU A 70 9.58 -6.22 -8.54
N LYS A 71 10.73 -6.53 -9.15
CA LYS A 71 11.00 -6.12 -10.55
C LYS A 71 9.95 -6.69 -11.49
N HIS A 72 9.60 -7.96 -11.32
CA HIS A 72 8.58 -8.63 -12.13
C HIS A 72 7.23 -7.93 -11.98
N GLN A 73 6.77 -7.66 -10.75
CA GLN A 73 5.51 -6.97 -10.51
C GLN A 73 5.50 -5.51 -10.99
N LEU A 74 6.62 -4.79 -10.91
CA LEU A 74 6.75 -3.47 -11.53
C LEU A 74 6.59 -3.55 -13.05
N MET A 75 7.21 -4.54 -13.70
CA MET A 75 7.09 -4.74 -15.15
C MET A 75 5.65 -5.08 -15.56
N GLU A 76 5.00 -6.03 -14.89
CA GLU A 76 3.63 -6.42 -15.21
C GLU A 76 2.67 -5.25 -15.02
N ARG A 77 2.75 -4.55 -13.89
CA ARG A 77 1.82 -3.46 -13.57
C ARG A 77 2.05 -2.22 -14.43
N ILE A 78 3.32 -1.83 -14.67
CA ILE A 78 3.59 -0.73 -15.60
C ILE A 78 3.19 -1.12 -17.02
N GLY A 79 3.52 -2.33 -17.48
CA GLY A 79 3.25 -2.78 -18.84
C GLY A 79 1.77 -3.01 -19.15
N GLN A 80 0.98 -3.51 -18.19
CA GLN A 80 -0.41 -3.91 -18.42
C GLN A 80 -1.44 -2.90 -17.87
N CYS A 81 -1.03 -2.00 -16.98
CA CYS A 81 -1.94 -1.05 -16.33
C CYS A 81 -1.58 0.41 -16.62
N ILE A 82 -0.30 0.75 -16.80
CA ILE A 82 0.12 2.13 -17.08
C ILE A 82 0.29 2.33 -18.58
N MET A 83 1.16 1.57 -19.26
CA MET A 83 1.41 1.68 -20.71
C MET A 83 0.13 1.61 -21.55
N THR A 84 -0.85 0.83 -21.09
CA THR A 84 -2.16 0.65 -21.74
C THR A 84 -3.19 1.72 -21.36
N CYS A 85 -2.93 2.51 -20.31
CA CYS A 85 -3.81 3.58 -19.86
C CYS A 85 -3.52 4.86 -20.65
N PRO A 86 -4.56 5.53 -21.19
CA PRO A 86 -4.41 6.72 -22.01
C PRO A 86 -3.56 7.82 -21.37
N THR A 87 -2.75 8.47 -22.19
CA THR A 87 -1.94 9.66 -21.87
C THR A 87 -0.82 9.45 -20.86
N THR A 88 -0.64 8.25 -20.31
CA THR A 88 0.21 8.09 -19.13
C THR A 88 1.71 8.17 -19.44
N THR A 89 2.46 8.52 -18.40
CA THR A 89 3.92 8.37 -18.34
C THR A 89 4.30 7.80 -16.98
N ALA A 90 5.32 6.93 -16.95
CA ALA A 90 5.81 6.32 -15.72
C ALA A 90 7.22 6.81 -15.37
N PHE A 91 7.34 7.57 -14.29
CA PHE A 91 8.61 8.04 -13.74
C PHE A 91 9.00 7.29 -12.47
N ASN A 92 10.29 7.26 -12.19
CA ASN A 92 10.81 6.76 -10.93
C ASN A 92 10.43 7.71 -9.77
N GLY A 93 9.65 7.19 -8.82
CA GLY A 93 9.23 7.90 -7.61
C GLY A 93 10.12 7.66 -6.39
N LEU A 94 11.16 6.81 -6.50
CA LEU A 94 12.05 6.47 -5.38
C LEU A 94 13.53 6.57 -5.77
N LEU A 95 14.31 7.31 -4.99
CA LEU A 95 15.77 7.20 -5.04
C LEU A 95 16.22 6.07 -4.11
N GLY A 96 16.33 4.87 -4.66
CA GLY A 96 16.72 3.66 -3.93
C GLY A 96 18.21 3.34 -4.05
N LYS A 97 18.74 2.55 -3.09
CA LYS A 97 20.11 1.99 -3.17
C LYS A 97 20.29 1.06 -4.38
N ARG A 98 19.20 0.49 -4.88
CA ARG A 98 19.16 -0.33 -6.09
C ARG A 98 18.27 0.33 -7.12
N VAL A 99 18.61 0.13 -8.39
CA VAL A 99 17.80 0.57 -9.52
C VAL A 99 17.44 -0.66 -10.36
N LEU A 100 16.15 -0.92 -10.49
CA LEU A 100 15.58 -2.00 -11.30
C LEU A 100 15.32 -1.44 -12.70
N ARG A 101 15.96 -2.01 -13.73
CA ARG A 101 15.85 -1.59 -15.15
C ARG A 101 14.51 -1.99 -15.78
N VAL A 102 13.40 -1.50 -15.22
CA VAL A 102 12.03 -1.84 -15.64
C VAL A 102 11.69 -1.21 -16.99
N GLY A 103 11.91 0.09 -17.16
CA GLY A 103 11.68 0.76 -18.45
C GLY A 103 12.56 0.18 -19.55
N SER A 104 13.82 -0.16 -19.24
CA SER A 104 14.66 -0.88 -20.20
C SER A 104 14.01 -2.20 -20.62
N SER A 105 13.44 -2.99 -19.71
CA SER A 105 12.79 -4.25 -20.07
C SER A 105 11.50 -4.02 -20.87
N LEU A 106 10.69 -3.02 -20.53
CA LEU A 106 9.43 -2.72 -21.22
C LEU A 106 9.63 -2.16 -22.63
N ARG A 107 10.79 -1.54 -22.91
CA ARG A 107 11.11 -0.96 -24.21
C ARG A 107 10.93 -1.91 -25.39
N TYR A 108 11.10 -3.22 -25.16
CA TYR A 108 11.01 -4.23 -26.21
C TYR A 108 9.60 -4.35 -26.80
N PHE A 109 8.56 -3.86 -26.10
CA PHE A 109 7.22 -3.74 -26.68
C PHE A 109 7.20 -2.85 -27.94
N GLY A 110 8.14 -1.91 -28.07
CA GLY A 110 8.27 -1.08 -29.26
C GLY A 110 8.84 -1.79 -30.49
N ASP A 111 9.13 -3.09 -30.41
CA ASP A 111 9.54 -3.95 -31.54
C ASP A 111 10.66 -3.37 -32.42
N GLY A 112 11.67 -2.77 -31.77
CA GLY A 112 12.81 -2.15 -32.45
C GLY A 112 12.63 -0.67 -32.81
N PHE A 113 11.41 -0.15 -32.72
CA PHE A 113 11.09 1.27 -33.00
C PHE A 113 11.22 2.18 -31.78
N GLN A 114 11.40 1.62 -30.58
CA GLN A 114 11.63 2.41 -29.36
C GLN A 114 12.88 3.28 -29.46
N LYS A 115 12.82 4.49 -28.89
CA LYS A 115 13.95 5.43 -28.85
C LYS A 115 14.33 5.76 -27.42
N LYS A 116 15.63 5.96 -27.17
CA LYS A 116 16.08 6.62 -25.94
C LYS A 116 15.66 8.09 -26.00
N THR A 117 15.24 8.65 -24.88
CA THR A 117 14.91 10.07 -24.75
C THR A 117 15.30 10.58 -23.36
N VAL A 118 15.24 11.89 -23.18
CA VAL A 118 15.41 12.55 -21.88
C VAL A 118 14.19 13.42 -21.63
N VAL A 119 13.53 13.25 -20.48
CA VAL A 119 12.40 14.06 -20.04
C VAL A 119 12.76 14.69 -18.70
N ALA A 120 12.82 16.02 -18.64
CA ALA A 120 13.21 16.77 -17.43
C ALA A 120 14.50 16.24 -16.76
N GLY A 121 15.53 15.98 -17.57
CA GLY A 121 16.82 15.44 -17.11
C GLY A 121 16.82 13.94 -16.77
N ARG A 122 15.69 13.25 -16.86
CA ARG A 122 15.55 11.81 -16.58
C ARG A 122 15.74 10.99 -17.85
N LYS A 123 16.50 9.90 -17.74
CA LYS A 123 16.73 8.96 -18.85
C LYS A 123 15.49 8.08 -19.05
N CYS A 124 14.84 8.19 -20.19
CA CYS A 124 13.59 7.49 -20.48
C CYS A 124 13.67 6.72 -21.80
N TRP A 125 12.69 5.83 -21.99
CA TRP A 125 12.36 5.22 -23.27
C TRP A 125 11.07 5.84 -23.81
N LYS A 126 11.06 6.11 -25.11
CA LYS A 126 9.90 6.49 -25.90
C LYS A 126 9.48 5.28 -26.72
N ILE A 127 8.38 4.65 -26.33
CA ILE A 127 7.86 3.42 -26.93
C ILE A 127 6.66 3.79 -27.81
N PRO A 128 6.69 3.52 -29.13
CA PRO A 128 5.54 3.80 -29.98
C PRO A 128 4.36 2.91 -29.60
N VAL A 129 3.18 3.51 -29.49
CA VAL A 129 1.89 2.87 -29.19
C VAL A 129 0.80 3.53 -30.02
N MET A 130 -0.42 2.96 -30.07
CA MET A 130 -1.50 3.50 -30.92
C MET A 130 -1.83 4.98 -30.65
N GLU A 131 -1.84 5.41 -29.39
CA GLU A 131 -2.09 6.81 -29.00
C GLU A 131 -0.95 7.75 -29.45
N GLY A 132 0.24 7.22 -29.69
CA GLY A 132 1.43 7.98 -30.05
C GLY A 132 2.67 7.40 -29.39
N SER A 133 2.97 7.82 -28.17
CA SER A 133 4.18 7.32 -27.47
C SER A 133 3.98 7.19 -25.97
N PHE A 134 4.24 6.01 -25.46
CA PHE A 134 4.38 5.79 -24.03
C PHE A 134 5.80 6.13 -23.58
N ILE A 135 5.92 6.97 -22.56
CA ILE A 135 7.19 7.34 -21.94
C ILE A 135 7.35 6.58 -20.62
N VAL A 136 8.52 5.96 -20.43
CA VAL A 136 8.87 5.27 -19.18
C VAL A 136 10.33 5.52 -18.81
N GLU A 137 10.58 5.88 -17.56
CA GLU A 137 11.95 6.05 -17.05
C GLU A 137 12.73 4.73 -17.10
N ASP A 138 14.01 4.79 -17.47
CA ASP A 138 14.82 3.60 -17.77
C ASP A 138 14.90 2.61 -16.60
N GLY A 139 14.93 3.12 -15.37
CA GLY A 139 14.92 2.29 -14.17
C GLY A 139 14.22 2.96 -12.99
N PHE A 140 13.79 2.12 -12.05
CA PHE A 140 13.03 2.50 -10.87
C PHE A 140 13.82 2.11 -9.62
N GLY A 141 13.85 3.02 -8.65
CA GLY A 141 14.50 2.75 -7.38
C GLY A 141 13.80 1.63 -6.62
N ALA A 142 14.60 0.86 -5.89
CA ALA A 142 14.11 -0.15 -4.97
C ALA A 142 14.89 -0.10 -3.66
N MET A 143 14.18 -0.36 -2.56
CA MET A 143 14.75 -0.42 -1.21
C MET A 143 14.05 -1.48 -0.36
N GLU A 144 14.69 -1.89 0.73
CA GLU A 144 14.00 -2.59 1.81
C GLU A 144 13.18 -1.57 2.61
N ALA A 145 11.93 -1.93 2.87
CA ALA A 145 10.90 -1.10 3.48
C ALA A 145 10.13 -1.91 4.53
N VAL A 146 9.16 -1.28 5.20
CA VAL A 146 8.44 -1.87 6.32
C VAL A 146 7.01 -2.21 5.91
N ALA A 147 6.60 -3.46 6.13
CA ALA A 147 5.25 -3.94 5.81
C ALA A 147 4.51 -4.50 7.03
N GLY A 148 3.19 -4.35 7.03
CA GLY A 148 2.30 -4.91 8.04
C GLY A 148 2.24 -4.09 9.34
N GLY A 149 2.53 -2.78 9.30
CA GLY A 149 2.14 -1.89 10.38
C GLY A 149 0.62 -1.92 10.51
N ASN A 150 0.08 -2.00 11.73
CA ASN A 150 -1.36 -2.15 11.88
C ASN A 150 -1.88 -1.63 13.21
N PHE A 151 -3.18 -1.36 13.24
CA PHE A 151 -3.96 -1.22 14.45
C PHE A 151 -5.39 -1.72 14.18
N MET A 152 -6.08 -2.09 15.26
CA MET A 152 -7.42 -2.65 15.24
C MET A 152 -8.38 -1.72 15.97
N ILE A 153 -9.55 -1.52 15.39
CA ILE A 153 -10.62 -0.65 15.88
C ILE A 153 -11.77 -1.55 16.32
N PHE A 154 -12.04 -1.58 17.62
CA PHE A 154 -13.19 -2.29 18.20
C PHE A 154 -14.31 -1.29 18.39
N ALA A 155 -15.50 -1.60 17.92
CA ALA A 155 -16.63 -0.68 17.94
C ALA A 155 -17.94 -1.35 18.37
N GLU A 156 -18.84 -0.54 18.90
CA GLU A 156 -20.16 -0.95 19.40
C GLU A 156 -21.03 -1.56 18.31
N THR A 157 -20.90 -1.06 17.08
CA THR A 157 -21.62 -1.55 15.90
C THR A 157 -20.69 -1.62 14.69
N GLN A 158 -21.08 -2.39 13.69
CA GLN A 158 -20.36 -2.44 12.41
C GLN A 158 -20.29 -1.06 11.73
N GLN A 159 -21.36 -0.28 11.81
CA GLN A 159 -21.41 1.07 11.23
C GLN A 159 -20.47 2.04 11.93
N ALA A 160 -20.40 1.99 13.28
CA ALA A 160 -19.42 2.78 14.04
C ALA A 160 -17.98 2.38 13.69
N GLY A 161 -17.70 1.07 13.62
CA GLY A 161 -16.39 0.55 13.26
C GLY A 161 -15.95 0.95 11.86
N LEU A 162 -16.85 0.88 10.87
CA LEU A 162 -16.54 1.28 9.50
C LEU A 162 -16.27 2.79 9.39
N ARG A 163 -17.13 3.63 9.97
CA ARG A 163 -16.93 5.10 9.98
C ARG A 163 -15.59 5.49 10.61
N ALA A 164 -15.23 4.87 11.74
CA ALA A 164 -13.94 5.10 12.39
C ALA A 164 -12.76 4.64 11.52
N SER A 165 -12.92 3.52 10.81
CA SER A 165 -11.90 2.99 9.89
C SER A 165 -11.71 3.87 8.66
N GLU A 166 -12.80 4.41 8.10
CA GLU A 166 -12.77 5.37 6.99
C GLU A 166 -12.08 6.67 7.42
N ALA A 167 -12.46 7.24 8.58
CA ALA A 167 -11.81 8.42 9.14
C ALA A 167 -10.30 8.21 9.35
N ALA A 168 -9.92 7.03 9.83
CA ALA A 168 -8.52 6.67 10.00
C ALA A 168 -7.77 6.54 8.68
N ALA A 169 -8.36 5.87 7.69
CA ALA A 169 -7.76 5.74 6.36
C ALA A 169 -7.59 7.11 5.69
N ASP A 170 -8.57 8.01 5.81
CA ASP A 170 -8.50 9.36 5.25
C ASP A 170 -7.44 10.21 5.94
N ALA A 171 -7.33 10.13 7.27
CA ALA A 171 -6.26 10.80 8.02
C ALA A 171 -4.88 10.32 7.58
N ILE A 172 -4.69 9.00 7.41
CA ILE A 172 -3.43 8.41 6.92
C ILE A 172 -3.07 8.97 5.54
N ARG A 173 -4.00 8.89 4.57
CA ARG A 173 -3.77 9.41 3.20
C ARG A 173 -3.39 10.88 3.19
N LYS A 174 -4.00 11.67 4.06
CA LYS A 174 -3.82 13.12 4.10
C LYS A 174 -2.52 13.55 4.78
N PHE A 175 -2.13 12.85 5.85
CA PHE A 175 -1.11 13.34 6.77
C PHE A 175 0.14 12.47 6.86
N ALA A 176 0.12 11.22 6.39
CA ALA A 176 1.25 10.30 6.44
C ALA A 176 1.84 10.04 5.04
N PRO A 177 2.84 10.83 4.60
CA PRO A 177 3.53 10.57 3.34
C PRO A 177 4.33 9.26 3.42
N ASP A 178 4.69 8.71 2.27
CA ASP A 178 5.50 7.49 2.13
C ASP A 178 4.84 6.22 2.69
N VAL A 179 3.52 6.24 2.93
CA VAL A 179 2.71 5.12 3.44
C VAL A 179 1.59 4.75 2.47
N ILE A 180 1.29 3.46 2.35
CA ILE A 180 0.10 2.95 1.66
C ILE A 180 -0.71 2.04 2.60
N MET A 181 -2.00 1.86 2.29
CA MET A 181 -2.85 0.86 2.93
C MET A 181 -3.35 -0.11 1.85
N PRO A 182 -2.78 -1.33 1.73
CA PRO A 182 -3.01 -2.20 0.57
C PRO A 182 -4.38 -2.89 0.55
N PHE A 183 -5.10 -2.91 1.67
CA PHE A 183 -6.43 -3.52 1.74
C PHE A 183 -7.51 -2.65 1.09
N PRO A 184 -8.67 -3.21 0.68
CA PRO A 184 -9.72 -2.46 0.00
C PRO A 184 -10.17 -1.24 0.82
N GLY A 185 -10.13 -0.06 0.21
CA GLY A 185 -10.44 1.21 0.91
C GLY A 185 -9.48 1.56 2.04
N GLY A 186 -8.38 0.83 2.20
CA GLY A 186 -7.45 0.91 3.33
C GLY A 186 -7.88 0.09 4.57
N VAL A 187 -8.94 -0.71 4.47
CA VAL A 187 -9.58 -1.36 5.61
C VAL A 187 -9.64 -2.89 5.44
N CYS A 188 -9.15 -3.61 6.45
CA CYS A 188 -9.24 -5.07 6.53
C CYS A 188 -10.37 -5.48 7.49
N ARG A 189 -11.38 -6.17 6.98
CA ARG A 189 -12.49 -6.72 7.79
C ARG A 189 -12.25 -8.15 8.29
N ALA A 190 -11.30 -8.86 7.67
CA ALA A 190 -11.18 -10.30 7.87
C ALA A 190 -10.34 -10.63 9.10
N GLY A 191 -9.19 -9.96 9.26
CA GLY A 191 -8.15 -10.32 10.23
C GLY A 191 -7.59 -11.73 9.98
N SER A 192 -6.29 -11.93 10.20
CA SER A 192 -5.72 -13.27 10.05
C SER A 192 -4.71 -13.61 11.14
N LYS A 193 -4.63 -14.90 11.45
CA LYS A 193 -3.54 -15.49 12.23
C LYS A 193 -2.73 -16.43 11.33
N ALA A 194 -1.47 -16.63 11.70
CA ALA A 194 -0.63 -17.63 11.06
C ALA A 194 -1.16 -19.04 11.33
N GLY A 195 -1.17 -19.89 10.31
CA GLY A 195 -1.63 -21.27 10.41
C GLY A 195 -3.15 -21.42 10.52
N SER A 196 -3.58 -22.62 10.89
CA SER A 196 -4.97 -22.98 11.18
C SER A 196 -5.01 -24.07 12.24
N LEU A 197 -6.06 -24.07 13.06
CA LEU A 197 -6.26 -25.07 14.11
C LEU A 197 -6.71 -26.43 13.56
N LYS A 198 -7.32 -26.43 12.37
CA LYS A 198 -8.00 -27.61 11.80
C LYS A 198 -7.47 -28.06 10.43
N TYR A 199 -6.84 -27.16 9.68
CA TYR A 199 -6.51 -27.39 8.26
C TYR A 199 -5.07 -27.02 7.94
N LYS A 200 -4.50 -27.61 6.88
CA LYS A 200 -3.16 -27.24 6.39
C LYS A 200 -3.24 -25.94 5.57
N MET A 201 -3.20 -24.80 6.25
CA MET A 201 -3.28 -23.46 5.64
C MET A 201 -2.20 -22.53 6.17
N LYS A 202 -1.72 -21.60 5.32
CA LYS A 202 -0.75 -20.57 5.72
C LYS A 202 -1.36 -19.54 6.68
N ALA A 203 -2.62 -19.20 6.49
CA ALA A 203 -3.35 -18.25 7.32
C ALA A 203 -4.82 -18.68 7.45
N SER A 204 -5.46 -18.27 8.54
CA SER A 204 -6.90 -18.46 8.79
C SER A 204 -7.44 -17.30 9.63
N THR A 205 -8.76 -17.26 9.86
CA THR A 205 -9.40 -16.21 10.67
C THR A 205 -8.73 -16.03 12.03
N ASN A 206 -8.58 -14.78 12.47
CA ASN A 206 -8.04 -14.46 13.78
C ASN A 206 -9.14 -14.56 14.87
N HIS A 207 -9.57 -15.80 15.13
CA HIS A 207 -10.70 -16.13 16.01
C HIS A 207 -10.77 -15.41 17.38
N PRO A 208 -9.66 -15.09 18.09
CA PRO A 208 -9.75 -14.31 19.34
C PRO A 208 -10.36 -12.91 19.14
N TYR A 209 -10.28 -12.37 17.93
CA TYR A 209 -10.76 -11.04 17.54
C TYR A 209 -12.12 -11.09 16.82
N CYS A 210 -12.76 -12.26 16.69
CA CYS A 210 -14.05 -12.38 16.01
C CYS A 210 -15.21 -12.16 17.00
N PRO A 211 -16.02 -11.09 16.85
CA PRO A 211 -17.12 -10.82 17.78
C PRO A 211 -18.15 -11.95 17.85
N THR A 212 -18.40 -12.63 16.73
CA THR A 212 -19.34 -13.76 16.63
C THR A 212 -18.87 -15.03 17.35
N LEU A 213 -17.61 -15.09 17.76
CA LEU A 213 -17.01 -16.22 18.46
C LEU A 213 -16.69 -15.91 19.93
N ARG A 214 -17.00 -14.70 20.41
CA ARG A 214 -16.60 -14.23 21.75
C ARG A 214 -17.00 -15.18 22.87
N GLU A 215 -18.20 -15.73 22.83
CA GLU A 215 -18.72 -16.65 23.86
C GLU A 215 -18.25 -18.11 23.66
N LEU A 216 -17.77 -18.44 22.46
CA LEU A 216 -17.34 -19.80 22.09
C LEU A 216 -15.84 -20.02 22.27
N VAL A 217 -15.05 -18.94 22.22
CA VAL A 217 -13.59 -18.98 22.20
C VAL A 217 -13.06 -18.42 23.52
N PRO A 218 -12.42 -19.25 24.37
CA PRO A 218 -12.05 -18.85 25.73
C PRO A 218 -10.96 -17.77 25.79
N ASP A 219 -10.14 -17.65 24.74
CA ASP A 219 -9.10 -16.63 24.60
C ASP A 219 -9.57 -15.40 23.81
N SER A 220 -10.89 -15.18 23.69
CA SER A 220 -11.41 -13.98 23.03
C SER A 220 -10.92 -12.71 23.71
N VAL A 221 -10.51 -11.74 22.89
CA VAL A 221 -10.05 -10.41 23.32
C VAL A 221 -11.04 -9.30 22.94
N VAL A 222 -12.22 -9.67 22.44
CA VAL A 222 -13.29 -8.75 22.04
C VAL A 222 -14.08 -8.32 23.29
N PRO A 223 -14.17 -7.02 23.61
CA PRO A 223 -14.99 -6.53 24.72
C PRO A 223 -16.48 -6.89 24.58
N GLU A 224 -17.20 -6.96 25.70
CA GLU A 224 -18.64 -7.28 25.72
C GLU A 224 -19.48 -6.27 24.90
N ASN A 225 -19.13 -4.99 24.98
CA ASN A 225 -19.79 -3.90 24.26
C ASN A 225 -19.25 -3.67 22.83
N ALA A 226 -18.38 -4.54 22.30
CA ALA A 226 -17.90 -4.45 20.92
C ALA A 226 -18.54 -5.52 20.03
N ALA A 227 -19.25 -5.09 18.97
CA ALA A 227 -19.88 -5.98 18.00
C ALA A 227 -19.13 -6.04 16.66
N SER A 228 -18.10 -5.20 16.46
CA SER A 228 -17.32 -5.17 15.23
C SER A 228 -15.84 -4.88 15.50
N VAL A 229 -14.98 -5.49 14.70
CA VAL A 229 -13.54 -5.24 14.69
C VAL A 229 -13.09 -5.05 13.24
N TYR A 230 -12.43 -3.93 12.97
CA TYR A 230 -11.72 -3.67 11.73
C TYR A 230 -10.22 -3.52 12.01
N GLU A 231 -9.40 -3.80 11.01
CA GLU A 231 -7.95 -3.63 11.06
C GLU A 231 -7.53 -2.68 9.94
N ILE A 232 -6.70 -1.68 10.28
CA ILE A 232 -5.96 -0.90 9.29
C ILE A 232 -4.59 -1.51 9.19
N VAL A 233 -4.20 -1.94 7.99
CA VAL A 233 -2.85 -2.42 7.69
C VAL A 233 -2.19 -1.43 6.75
N MET A 234 -0.94 -1.10 7.03
CA MET A 234 -0.14 -0.15 6.25
C MET A 234 1.29 -0.64 6.04
N ASN A 235 1.81 -0.27 4.87
CA ASN A 235 3.21 -0.41 4.53
C ASN A 235 3.81 0.97 4.35
N GLY A 236 5.09 1.14 4.63
CA GLY A 236 5.78 2.40 4.42
C GLY A 236 7.25 2.23 4.10
N LEU A 237 7.80 3.23 3.41
CA LEU A 237 9.20 3.22 2.99
C LEU A 237 10.18 3.19 4.18
N THR A 238 9.76 3.72 5.33
CA THR A 238 10.53 3.72 6.57
C THR A 238 9.67 3.33 7.78
N LEU A 239 10.32 2.93 8.86
CA LEU A 239 9.62 2.67 10.14
C LEU A 239 8.94 3.93 10.67
N ASP A 240 9.56 5.10 10.53
CA ASP A 240 8.99 6.36 11.01
C ASP A 240 7.78 6.79 10.20
N ALA A 241 7.77 6.55 8.88
CA ALA A 241 6.58 6.74 8.06
C ALA A 241 5.42 5.86 8.54
N VAL A 242 5.67 4.58 8.81
CA VAL A 242 4.65 3.67 9.37
C VAL A 242 4.17 4.12 10.74
N LYS A 243 5.06 4.54 11.65
CA LYS A 243 4.68 5.09 12.97
C LYS A 243 3.81 6.33 12.83
N LYS A 244 4.13 7.21 11.90
CA LYS A 244 3.31 8.40 11.59
C LYS A 244 1.93 7.98 11.08
N GLY A 245 1.84 7.03 10.14
CA GLY A 245 0.56 6.48 9.68
C GLY A 245 -0.26 5.89 10.84
N MET A 246 0.36 5.12 11.72
CA MET A 246 -0.30 4.60 12.92
C MET A 246 -0.81 5.73 13.82
N ARG A 247 -0.01 6.77 14.07
CA ARG A 247 -0.42 7.94 14.86
C ARG A 247 -1.67 8.60 14.31
N GLU A 248 -1.62 9.02 13.04
CA GLU A 248 -2.71 9.78 12.41
C GLU A 248 -4.00 8.93 12.34
N GLY A 249 -3.87 7.65 11.99
CA GLY A 249 -5.00 6.73 11.94
C GLY A 249 -5.62 6.44 13.30
N VAL A 250 -4.80 6.21 14.33
CA VAL A 250 -5.28 5.93 15.69
C VAL A 250 -5.97 7.14 16.30
N VAL A 251 -5.40 8.33 16.15
CA VAL A 251 -6.01 9.58 16.68
C VAL A 251 -7.37 9.83 16.02
N ALA A 252 -7.47 9.66 14.70
CA ALA A 252 -8.74 9.83 13.98
C ALA A 252 -9.78 8.76 14.36
N ALA A 253 -9.37 7.49 14.45
CA ALA A 253 -10.25 6.40 14.87
C ALA A 253 -10.75 6.61 16.30
N ALA A 254 -9.87 6.89 17.26
CA ALA A 254 -10.22 7.06 18.66
C ALA A 254 -11.15 8.25 18.92
N SER A 255 -11.12 9.26 18.04
CA SER A 255 -12.01 10.42 18.10
C SER A 255 -13.40 10.15 17.51
N SER A 256 -13.63 8.97 16.93
CA SER A 256 -14.89 8.60 16.29
C SER A 256 -15.90 8.01 17.29
N PRO A 257 -17.19 8.43 17.26
CA PRO A 257 -18.21 7.89 18.15
C PRO A 257 -18.42 6.38 18.01
N GLY A 258 -18.63 5.70 19.14
CA GLY A 258 -18.88 4.26 19.20
C GLY A 258 -17.63 3.38 19.08
N VAL A 259 -16.42 3.96 19.13
CA VAL A 259 -15.17 3.21 19.29
C VAL A 259 -14.99 2.84 20.76
N VAL A 260 -14.83 1.54 21.00
CA VAL A 260 -14.69 0.95 22.34
C VAL A 260 -13.22 0.84 22.74
N LYS A 261 -12.36 0.44 21.79
CA LYS A 261 -10.95 0.12 22.07
C LYS A 261 -10.14 0.21 20.79
N ILE A 262 -8.89 0.67 20.92
CA ILE A 262 -7.85 0.51 19.92
C ILE A 262 -6.83 -0.52 20.41
N SER A 263 -6.39 -1.41 19.53
CA SER A 263 -5.30 -2.37 19.80
C SER A 263 -4.40 -2.49 18.57
N ALA A 264 -3.37 -3.35 18.65
CA ALA A 264 -2.56 -3.71 17.49
C ALA A 264 -2.26 -5.22 17.48
N GLY A 265 -2.30 -5.80 16.29
CA GLY A 265 -1.92 -7.18 16.02
C GLY A 265 -0.41 -7.37 16.06
N ASN A 266 0.03 -8.45 16.70
CA ASN A 266 1.42 -8.87 16.73
C ASN A 266 1.53 -10.40 16.74
N TYR A 267 2.75 -10.90 16.52
CA TYR A 267 3.04 -12.33 16.49
C TYR A 267 3.96 -12.73 17.65
N GLY A 268 3.67 -12.22 18.85
CA GLY A 268 4.45 -12.48 20.07
C GLY A 268 5.89 -11.95 20.03
N GLY A 269 6.20 -11.03 19.13
CA GLY A 269 7.55 -10.48 18.92
C GLY A 269 8.55 -11.45 18.27
N LYS A 270 8.10 -12.61 17.78
CA LYS A 270 8.98 -13.69 17.28
C LYS A 270 9.20 -13.70 15.77
N LEU A 271 8.30 -13.07 14.99
CA LEU A 271 8.33 -13.19 13.52
C LEU A 271 8.93 -11.98 12.79
N GLY A 272 8.70 -10.76 13.27
CA GLY A 272 9.07 -9.53 12.57
C GLY A 272 10.10 -8.71 13.35
N PRO A 273 11.17 -8.19 12.70
CA PRO A 273 12.23 -7.43 13.38
C PRO A 273 11.78 -6.04 13.82
N PHE A 274 10.76 -5.48 13.16
CA PHE A 274 10.28 -4.13 13.43
C PHE A 274 9.11 -4.13 14.42
N LYS A 275 9.19 -3.25 15.42
CA LYS A 275 8.18 -3.04 16.46
C LYS A 275 7.78 -1.55 16.48
N ALA A 276 6.48 -1.31 16.58
CA ALA A 276 5.92 0.00 16.87
C ALA A 276 4.88 -0.19 17.98
N PHE A 277 5.20 0.26 19.18
CA PHE A 277 4.24 0.25 20.27
C PHE A 277 3.29 1.43 20.09
N LEU A 278 1.98 1.18 20.27
CA LEU A 278 0.97 2.23 20.06
C LEU A 278 1.22 3.46 20.92
N LYS A 279 1.61 3.28 22.19
CA LYS A 279 1.95 4.37 23.12
C LYS A 279 3.05 5.29 22.56
N ASP A 280 4.10 4.69 22.01
CA ASP A 280 5.22 5.45 21.44
C ASP A 280 4.84 6.14 20.13
N ALA A 281 3.98 5.49 19.33
CA ALA A 281 3.56 6.02 18.03
C ALA A 281 2.62 7.21 18.18
N ILE A 282 1.67 7.17 19.15
CA ILE A 282 0.73 8.27 19.37
C ILE A 282 1.38 9.47 20.08
N GLY A 283 2.45 9.24 20.85
CA GLY A 283 3.08 10.23 21.72
C GLY A 283 2.35 10.35 23.07
N GLU A 284 2.94 11.06 24.03
CA GLU A 284 2.20 11.42 25.25
C GLU A 284 1.05 12.35 24.88
N SER A 285 -0.16 11.94 25.20
CA SER A 285 -1.39 12.74 25.15
C SER A 285 -1.61 13.46 26.46
#